data_AF-A0A9Q0Q909-F1
#
_entry.id   AF-A0A9Q0Q909-F1
#
_cell.length_a   1.000
_cell.length_b   1.000
_cell.length_c   1.000
_cell.angle_alpha   90.00
_cell.angle_beta   90.00
_cell.angle_gamma   90.00
#
_symmetry.space_group_name_H-M   'P 1'
#
loop_
_entity.id
_entity.type
_entity.pdbx_description
1 polymer ?
#
loop_
_entity_poly.entity_id
_entity_poly.type
_entity_poly.pdbx_seq_one_letter_code
_entity_poly.pdbx_strand_id
1 'polypeptide(L)' 'MTEAVIRNKPGMASVKDMPILQDGPPPGGFAPVRFARRIPNKGPSAMAIFLAAFGAFSYGMYQVGKGNKIRR' A
#
# COMPACT_ATOMS: atom_id res chain seq x y z
N MET A 1 -49.00 3.43 17.23
CA MET A 1 -49.34 1.99 17.28
C MET A 1 -49.46 1.33 15.90
N THR A 2 -49.43 2.08 14.79
CA THR A 2 -49.53 1.54 13.41
C THR A 2 -48.26 0.85 12.91
N GLU A 3 -47.08 1.24 13.40
CA GLU A 3 -45.79 0.64 13.01
C GLU A 3 -45.74 -0.87 13.25
N ALA A 4 -46.41 -1.38 14.30
CA ALA A 4 -46.49 -2.80 14.59
C ALA A 4 -47.27 -3.59 13.53
N VAL A 5 -48.19 -2.93 12.81
CA VAL A 5 -48.95 -3.53 11.71
C VAL A 5 -48.12 -3.48 10.41
N ILE A 6 -47.39 -2.39 10.20
CA ILE A 6 -46.61 -2.17 8.96
C ILE A 6 -45.34 -3.02 8.93
N ARG A 7 -44.60 -3.09 10.04
CA ARG A 7 -43.34 -3.85 10.15
C ARG A 7 -43.58 -5.27 10.64
N ASN A 8 -44.77 -5.81 10.52
CA ASN A 8 -45.12 -7.08 11.16
C ASN A 8 -44.22 -8.24 10.67
N LYS A 9 -43.78 -9.09 11.59
CA LYS A 9 -43.07 -10.34 11.31
C LYS A 9 -43.93 -11.52 11.81
N PRO A 10 -44.15 -12.58 11.00
CA PRO A 10 -44.88 -13.75 11.44
C PRO A 10 -44.30 -14.35 12.74
N GLY A 11 -45.16 -14.59 13.73
CA GLY A 11 -44.76 -15.18 15.02
C GLY A 11 -44.20 -14.19 16.05
N MET A 12 -44.30 -12.87 15.82
CA MET A 12 -43.93 -11.85 16.79
C MET A 12 -44.82 -11.91 18.05
N ALA A 13 -44.21 -12.07 19.23
CA ALA A 13 -44.92 -12.09 20.51
C ALA A 13 -44.92 -10.72 21.22
N SER A 14 -43.97 -9.85 20.87
CA SER A 14 -43.79 -8.53 21.49
C SER A 14 -43.38 -7.48 20.46
N VAL A 15 -43.74 -6.22 20.73
CA VAL A 15 -43.31 -5.04 19.95
C VAL A 15 -41.77 -4.94 19.87
N LYS A 16 -41.03 -5.53 20.80
CA LYS A 16 -39.55 -5.53 20.77
C LYS A 16 -38.95 -6.38 19.64
N ASP A 17 -39.68 -7.37 19.13
CA ASP A 17 -39.20 -8.28 18.08
C ASP A 17 -39.50 -7.76 16.66
N MET A 18 -40.00 -6.53 16.55
CA MET A 18 -40.27 -5.91 15.26
C MET A 18 -38.99 -5.87 14.41
N PRO A 19 -39.04 -6.30 13.14
CA PRO A 19 -37.92 -6.25 12.24
C PRO A 19 -37.48 -4.80 12.01
N ILE A 20 -36.19 -4.58 12.18
CA ILE A 20 -35.50 -3.34 11.87
C ILE A 20 -34.39 -3.72 10.90
N LEU A 21 -34.56 -3.32 9.64
CA LEU A 21 -33.50 -3.38 8.65
C LEU A 21 -33.02 -1.96 8.42
N GLN A 22 -31.83 -1.66 8.91
CA GLN A 22 -31.17 -0.37 8.74
C GLN A 22 -29.98 -0.55 7.80
N ASP A 23 -29.66 0.48 7.04
CA ASP A 23 -28.37 0.54 6.35
C ASP A 23 -27.25 0.57 7.40
N GLY A 24 -26.33 -0.35 7.25
CA GLY A 24 -25.20 -0.52 8.14
C GLY A 24 -24.06 -1.22 7.43
N PRO A 25 -22.85 -1.17 8.00
CA PRO A 25 -21.75 -1.96 7.47
C PRO A 25 -22.09 -3.45 7.56
N PRO A 26 -21.55 -4.29 6.65
CA PRO A 26 -21.67 -5.72 6.79
C PRO A 26 -21.05 -6.19 8.11
N PRO A 27 -21.48 -7.33 8.67
CA PRO A 27 -20.82 -7.96 9.81
C PRO A 27 -19.33 -8.15 9.52
N GLY A 28 -18.45 -7.55 10.32
CA GLY A 28 -17.00 -7.53 10.10
C GLY A 28 -16.45 -6.22 9.53
N GLY A 29 -17.31 -5.28 9.13
CA GLY A 29 -16.90 -3.96 8.63
C GLY A 29 -16.34 -3.99 7.21
N PHE A 30 -15.89 -2.82 6.74
CA PHE A 30 -15.24 -2.69 5.44
C PHE A 30 -13.73 -2.92 5.56
N ALA A 31 -13.10 -3.28 4.44
CA ALA A 31 -11.66 -3.37 4.37
C ALA A 31 -10.99 -2.04 4.79
N PRO A 32 -9.82 -2.08 5.45
CA PRO A 32 -9.13 -0.87 5.88
C PRO A 32 -8.71 -0.04 4.68
N VAL A 33 -9.16 1.22 4.64
CA VAL A 33 -8.76 2.18 3.60
C VAL A 33 -7.42 2.78 3.98
N ARG A 34 -6.41 2.58 3.13
CA ARG A 34 -5.11 3.21 3.33
C ARG A 34 -5.18 4.69 2.93
N PHE A 35 -5.19 5.57 3.93
CA PHE A 35 -5.25 7.03 3.72
C PHE A 35 -3.86 7.70 3.64
N ALA A 36 -2.83 7.09 4.24
CA ALA A 36 -1.52 7.71 4.35
C ALA A 36 -0.71 7.62 3.04
N ARG A 37 0.08 8.67 2.77
CA ARG A 37 1.05 8.69 1.67
C ARG A 37 2.16 7.68 1.93
N ARG A 38 2.44 6.81 0.95
CA ARG A 38 3.54 5.85 1.01
C ARG A 38 4.45 6.03 -0.21
N ILE A 39 5.53 6.77 -0.05
CA ILE A 39 6.60 6.87 -1.05
C ILE A 39 7.73 5.95 -0.65
N PRO A 40 8.04 4.91 -1.44
CA PRO A 40 9.14 4.01 -1.15
C PRO A 40 10.49 4.61 -1.60
N ASN A 41 11.47 4.68 -0.70
CA ASN A 41 12.85 5.05 -1.01
C ASN A 41 13.66 3.78 -1.33
N LYS A 42 13.48 3.22 -2.54
CA LYS A 42 14.15 1.99 -3.01
C LYS A 42 15.41 2.25 -3.84
N GLY A 43 15.81 3.51 -3.98
CA GLY A 43 17.01 3.87 -4.72
C GLY A 43 18.29 3.34 -4.05
N PRO A 44 19.40 3.24 -4.81
CA PRO A 44 20.70 2.89 -4.25
C PRO A 44 21.11 3.90 -3.17
N SER A 45 21.77 3.41 -2.13
CA SER A 45 22.25 4.28 -1.04
C SER A 45 23.32 5.25 -1.54
N ALA A 46 23.55 6.34 -0.79
CA ALA A 46 24.57 7.32 -1.13
C ALA A 46 25.95 6.68 -1.36
N MET A 47 26.34 5.73 -0.49
CA MET A 47 27.61 5.01 -0.62
C MET A 47 27.64 4.08 -1.84
N ALA A 48 26.51 3.44 -2.18
CA ALA A 48 26.44 2.61 -3.38
C ALA A 48 26.67 3.45 -4.64
N ILE A 49 26.05 4.63 -4.73
CA ILE A 49 26.24 5.56 -5.85
C ILE A 49 27.71 6.04 -5.90
N PHE A 50 28.26 6.46 -4.76
CA PHE A 50 29.63 6.95 -4.68
C PHE A 50 30.65 5.89 -5.10
N LEU A 51 30.57 4.69 -4.52
CA LEU A 51 31.52 3.61 -4.81
C LEU A 51 31.39 3.11 -6.25
N ALA A 52 30.17 3.07 -6.81
CA ALA A 52 29.98 2.72 -8.21
C ALA A 52 30.66 3.74 -9.14
N ALA A 53 30.44 5.04 -8.90
CA ALA A 53 31.05 6.10 -9.71
C ALA A 53 32.58 6.11 -9.57
N PHE A 54 33.09 6.07 -8.34
CA PHE A 54 34.52 6.04 -8.05
C PHE A 54 35.20 4.78 -8.64
N GLY A 55 34.58 3.62 -8.46
CA GLY A 55 35.07 2.35 -8.99
C GLY A 55 35.10 2.35 -10.52
N ALA A 56 34.02 2.78 -11.17
CA ALA A 56 33.96 2.90 -12.63
C ALA A 56 35.02 3.87 -13.17
N PHE A 57 35.20 5.02 -12.53
CA PHE A 57 36.19 6.02 -12.94
C PHE A 57 37.62 5.49 -12.79
N SER A 58 37.98 5.00 -11.60
CA SER A 58 39.33 4.49 -11.31
C SER A 58 39.70 3.32 -12.21
N TYR A 59 38.78 2.37 -12.39
CA TYR A 59 38.99 1.24 -13.29
C TYR A 59 39.06 1.70 -14.76
N GLY A 60 38.19 2.61 -15.18
CA GLY A 60 38.22 3.19 -16.52
C GLY A 60 39.56 3.86 -16.83
N MET A 61 40.09 4.66 -15.91
CA MET A 61 41.39 5.32 -16.08
C MET A 61 42.55 4.34 -16.12
N TYR A 62 42.51 3.26 -15.33
CA TYR A 62 43.48 2.19 -15.42
C TYR A 62 43.50 1.53 -16.80
N GLN A 63 42.32 1.26 -17.36
CA GLN A 63 42.18 0.66 -18.70
C GLN A 63 42.65 1.64 -19.79
N VAL A 64 42.34 2.93 -19.68
CA VAL A 64 42.87 3.97 -20.58
C VAL A 64 44.40 3.99 -20.54
N GLY A 65 45.01 3.92 -19.36
CA GLY A 65 46.47 3.86 -19.21
C GLY A 65 47.09 2.65 -19.92
N LYS A 66 46.50 1.47 -19.75
CA LYS A 66 46.91 0.26 -20.50
C LYS A 66 46.76 0.43 -22.01
N GLY A 67 45.62 0.94 -22.47
CA GLY A 67 45.37 1.18 -23.89
C GLY A 67 46.38 2.15 -24.49
N ASN A 68 46.73 3.21 -23.76
CA ASN A 68 47.76 4.16 -24.17
C ASN A 68 49.14 3.53 -24.28
N LYS A 69 49.52 2.65 -23.34
CA LYS A 69 50.79 1.89 -23.38
C LYS A 69 50.85 0.89 -24.53
N ILE A 70 49.73 0.33 -24.95
CA ILE A 70 49.67 -0.55 -26.13
C ILE A 70 49.80 0.27 -27.41
N ARG A 71 49.22 1.49 -27.43
CA ARG A 71 49.19 2.36 -28.61
C ARG A 71 50.52 3.04 -28.93
N ARG A 72 51.34 3.35 -27.91
CA ARG A 72 52.61 4.10 -28.03
C ARG A 72 53.72 3.32 -27.37
#